data_AF-A0A963BS78-F1
#
_entry.id   AF-A0A963BS78-F1
#
_cell.length_a   1.000
_cell.length_b   1.000
_cell.length_c   1.000
_cell.angle_alpha   90.00
_cell.angle_beta   90.00
_cell.angle_gamma   90.00
#
_symmetry.space_group_name_H-M   'P 1'
#
loop_
_entity.id
_entity.type
_entity.pdbx_description
1 polymer ?
#
loop_
_entity_poly.entity_id
_entity_poly.type
_entity_poly.pdbx_seq_one_letter_code
_entity_poly.pdbx_strand_id
1 'polypeptide(L)'
;MNRRDKWSSPTPAKLEADIAYFDARLSLLRDKPTSCYQEAQIKAYRELEALLTKRLSRLSGQGPLLPDELLGQIAVEELPDQAAADS
;
A
#
# COMPACT_ATOMS: atom_id res chain seq x y z
N MET A 1 -0.89 -38.65 -8.97
CA MET A 1 -0.56 -37.59 -8.00
C MET A 1 -0.48 -36.26 -8.73
N ASN A 2 -1.49 -35.38 -8.61
CA ASN A 2 -1.48 -34.05 -9.23
C ASN A 2 -0.66 -33.08 -8.37
N ARG A 3 0.60 -32.85 -8.75
CA ARG A 3 1.58 -31.95 -8.10
C ARG A 3 1.26 -30.45 -8.25
N ARG A 4 -0.02 -30.07 -8.21
CA ARG A 4 -0.37 -28.71 -7.81
C ARG A 4 -0.54 -28.74 -6.30
N ASP A 5 0.55 -29.04 -5.62
CA ASP A 5 0.64 -28.87 -4.19
C ASP A 5 0.15 -27.46 -3.91
N LYS A 6 -0.89 -27.41 -3.08
CA LYS A 6 -1.76 -26.25 -2.89
C LYS A 6 -0.93 -25.15 -2.25
N TRP A 7 -0.31 -24.29 -3.05
CA TRP A 7 0.18 -23.01 -2.55
C TRP A 7 -1.03 -22.38 -1.89
N SER A 8 -1.00 -22.27 -0.57
CA SER A 8 -2.12 -21.76 0.20
C SER A 8 -2.37 -20.36 -0.31
N SER A 9 -3.50 -20.13 -0.98
CA SER A 9 -3.86 -18.79 -1.44
C SER A 9 -3.83 -17.88 -0.21
N PRO A 10 -2.94 -16.87 -0.15
CA PRO A 10 -2.86 -16.00 1.00
C PRO A 10 -4.18 -15.25 1.13
N THR A 11 -4.61 -15.01 2.37
CA THR A 11 -5.78 -14.18 2.65
C THR A 11 -5.45 -12.71 2.34
N PRO A 12 -6.45 -11.87 2.01
CA PRO A 12 -6.24 -10.43 1.78
C PRO A 12 -5.46 -9.76 2.92
N ALA A 13 -5.84 -10.01 4.18
CA ALA A 13 -5.17 -9.47 5.36
C ALA A 13 -3.67 -9.84 5.46
N LYS A 14 -3.28 -11.04 5.00
CA LYS A 14 -1.85 -11.43 4.96
C LYS A 14 -1.09 -10.66 3.89
N LEU A 15 -1.70 -10.47 2.72
CA LEU A 15 -1.11 -9.66 1.65
C LEU A 15 -0.95 -8.20 2.07
N GLU A 16 -1.96 -7.63 2.72
CA GLU A 16 -1.91 -6.26 3.25
C GLU A 16 -0.79 -6.09 4.28
N ALA A 17 -0.66 -7.04 5.21
CA ALA A 17 0.42 -7.03 6.20
C ALA A 17 1.81 -7.11 5.53
N ASP A 18 1.97 -7.98 4.52
CA ASP A 18 3.23 -8.12 3.78
C ASP A 18 3.55 -6.83 2.99
N ILE A 19 2.56 -6.22 2.33
CA ILE A 19 2.71 -4.93 1.61
C ILE A 19 3.16 -3.84 2.58
N ALA A 20 2.46 -3.67 3.71
CA ALA A 20 2.80 -2.67 4.72
C ALA A 20 4.21 -2.89 5.30
N TYR A 21 4.63 -4.14 5.46
CA TYR A 21 6.00 -4.47 5.87
C TYR A 21 7.03 -4.01 4.84
N PHE A 22 6.81 -4.27 3.54
CA PHE A 22 7.74 -3.84 2.50
C PHE A 22 7.80 -2.33 2.34
N ASP A 23 6.66 -1.64 2.41
CA ASP A 23 6.58 -0.18 2.37
C ASP A 23 7.35 0.46 3.55
N ALA A 24 7.12 -0.02 4.77
CA ALA A 24 7.86 0.42 5.95
C ALA A 24 9.36 0.15 5.81
N ARG A 25 9.74 -1.00 5.23
CA ARG A 25 11.16 -1.35 5.03
C ARG A 25 11.81 -0.46 3.98
N LEU A 26 11.12 -0.15 2.90
CA LEU A 26 11.59 0.78 1.86
C LEU A 26 11.74 2.20 2.41
N SER A 27 10.80 2.65 3.25
CA SER A 27 10.88 3.95 3.94
C SER A 27 12.09 4.08 4.85
N LEU A 28 12.53 2.99 5.47
CA LEU A 28 13.76 2.95 6.29
C LEU A 28 15.04 2.95 5.43
N LEU A 29 14.98 2.34 4.24
CA LEU A 29 16.07 2.27 3.29
C LEU A 29 16.10 3.57 2.47
N ARG A 30 16.67 4.62 3.06
CA ARG A 30 16.91 5.96 2.45
C ARG A 30 17.23 5.90 0.95
N ASP A 31 16.82 6.93 0.21
CA ASP A 31 16.85 7.01 -1.27
C ASP A 31 18.18 6.64 -1.95
N LYS A 32 19.32 6.74 -1.26
CA LYS A 32 20.64 6.39 -1.80
C LYS A 32 21.20 5.13 -1.14
N PRO A 33 21.29 3.99 -1.85
CA PRO A 33 21.91 2.78 -1.30
C PRO A 33 23.40 3.01 -1.02
N THR A 34 23.87 2.51 0.12
CA THR A 34 25.29 2.61 0.53
C THR A 34 26.10 1.37 0.16
N SER A 35 25.44 0.31 -0.32
CA SER A 35 26.08 -0.94 -0.75
C SER A 35 25.27 -1.64 -1.84
N CYS A 36 25.92 -2.54 -2.59
CA CYS A 36 25.26 -3.40 -3.57
C CYS A 36 24.19 -4.31 -2.94
N TYR A 37 24.38 -4.72 -1.69
CA TYR A 37 23.38 -5.47 -0.93
C TYR A 37 22.14 -4.63 -0.65
N GLN A 38 22.31 -3.36 -0.26
CA GLN A 38 21.19 -2.46 -0.02
C GLN A 38 20.44 -2.16 -1.32
N GLU A 39 21.16 -1.95 -2.42
CA GLU A 39 20.55 -1.76 -3.74
C GLU A 39 19.72 -2.98 -4.16
N ALA A 40 20.26 -4.20 -3.98
CA ALA A 40 19.54 -5.43 -4.26
C ALA A 40 18.30 -5.60 -3.36
N GLN A 41 18.40 -5.24 -2.08
CA GLN A 41 17.26 -5.27 -1.14
C GLN A 41 16.15 -4.32 -1.58
N ILE A 42 16.48 -3.07 -1.95
CA ILE A 42 15.50 -2.08 -2.42
C ILE A 42 14.77 -2.61 -3.66
N LYS A 43 15.51 -3.14 -4.65
CA LYS A 43 14.92 -3.71 -5.87
C LYS A 43 14.00 -4.89 -5.55
N ALA A 44 14.44 -5.79 -4.66
CA ALA A 44 13.64 -6.95 -4.27
C ALA A 44 12.35 -6.54 -3.55
N TYR A 45 12.43 -5.62 -2.58
CA TYR A 45 11.24 -5.19 -1.83
C TYR A 45 10.24 -4.45 -2.71
N ARG A 46 10.68 -3.58 -3.62
CA ARG A 46 9.78 -2.92 -4.58
C ARG A 46 9.06 -3.92 -5.48
N GLU A 47 9.78 -4.93 -5.99
CA GLU A 47 9.17 -5.94 -6.85
C GLU A 47 8.16 -6.81 -6.08
N LEU A 48 8.51 -7.22 -4.86
CA LEU A 48 7.61 -7.99 -3.99
C LEU A 48 6.35 -7.19 -3.65
N GLU A 49 6.49 -5.94 -3.22
CA GLU A 49 5.38 -5.04 -2.92
C GLU A 49 4.44 -4.88 -4.12
N ALA A 50 4.99 -4.63 -5.32
CA ALA A 50 4.20 -4.47 -6.54
C ALA A 50 3.43 -5.75 -6.93
N LEU A 51 4.08 -6.91 -6.82
CA LEU A 51 3.46 -8.20 -7.14
C LEU A 51 2.34 -8.55 -6.15
N LEU A 52 2.55 -8.30 -4.85
CA LEU A 52 1.55 -8.56 -3.81
C LEU A 52 0.38 -7.58 -3.92
N THR A 53 0.65 -6.30 -4.18
CA THR A 53 -0.39 -5.29 -4.43
C THR A 53 -1.26 -5.69 -5.62
N LYS A 54 -0.63 -6.06 -6.74
CA LYS A 54 -1.34 -6.56 -7.93
C LYS A 54 -2.17 -7.80 -7.64
N ARG A 55 -1.69 -8.69 -6.76
CA ARG A 55 -2.43 -9.88 -6.33
C ARG A 55 -3.61 -9.50 -5.45
N LEU A 56 -3.44 -8.56 -4.53
CA LEU A 56 -4.49 -8.07 -3.64
C LEU A 56 -5.61 -7.39 -4.43
N SER A 57 -5.29 -6.50 -5.39
CA SER A 57 -6.31 -5.86 -6.25
C SER A 57 -7.15 -6.89 -7.02
N ARG A 58 -6.50 -7.95 -7.52
CA ARG A 58 -7.22 -9.05 -8.20
C ARG A 58 -8.14 -9.82 -7.26
N LEU A 59 -7.81 -9.92 -5.98
CA LEU A 59 -8.63 -10.62 -4.98
C LEU A 59 -9.75 -9.73 -4.44
N SER A 60 -9.53 -8.42 -4.30
CA SER A 60 -10.55 -7.47 -3.84
C SER A 60 -11.60 -7.14 -4.92
N GLY A 61 -11.38 -7.55 -6.16
CA GLY A 61 -12.25 -7.19 -7.28
C GLY A 61 -12.14 -5.72 -7.69
N GLN A 62 -11.26 -4.96 -7.04
CA GLN A 62 -10.87 -3.63 -7.49
C GLN A 62 -9.93 -3.80 -8.69
N GLY A 63 -10.39 -3.39 -9.87
CA GLY A 63 -9.48 -3.02 -10.96
C GLY A 63 -8.44 -2.02 -10.43
N PRO A 64 -7.26 -1.89 -11.07
CA PRO A 64 -6.18 -1.06 -10.56
C PRO A 64 -6.72 0.32 -10.16
N LEU A 65 -6.65 0.62 -8.86
CA LEU A 65 -7.12 1.89 -8.32
C LEU A 65 -6.21 2.96 -8.89
N LEU A 66 -6.75 3.80 -9.76
CA LEU A 66 -6.04 4.94 -10.30
C LEU A 66 -5.84 5.97 -9.16
N PRO A 67 -4.71 6.71 -9.16
CA PRO A 67 -4.37 7.64 -8.08
C PRO A 67 -5.38 8.77 -7.81
N ASP A 68 -6.30 9.05 -8.74
CA ASP A 68 -7.19 10.22 -8.68
C ASP A 68 -8.30 10.13 -7.62
N GLU A 69 -8.65 8.95 -7.11
CA GLU A 69 -9.72 8.83 -6.10
C GLU A 69 -9.30 9.16 -4.66
N LEU A 70 -8.00 9.30 -4.38
CA LEU A 70 -7.50 9.66 -3.04
C LEU A 70 -7.67 11.15 -2.71
N LEU A 71 -7.92 12.01 -3.69
CA LEU A 71 -8.11 13.45 -3.49
C LEU A 71 -9.54 13.84 -3.06
N GLY A 72 -10.51 12.93 -3.17
CA GLY A 72 -11.91 13.21 -2.81
C GLY A 72 -12.23 13.16 -1.31
N GLN A 73 -11.34 12.60 -0.48
CA GLN A 73 -11.62 12.33 0.93
C GLN A 73 -10.93 13.31 1.91
N ILE A 74 -10.17 14.30 1.42
CA ILE A 74 -9.40 15.25 2.24
C ILE A 74 -9.85 16.71 2.00
N ALA A 75 -11.14 16.93 1.78
CA ALA A 75 -11.72 18.28 1.79
C ALA A 75 -12.49 18.51 3.10
N VAL A 76 -11.71 18.83 4.14
CA VAL A 76 -11.95 19.82 5.20
C VAL A 76 -13.35 19.83 5.84
N GLU A 77 -13.42 19.24 7.05
CA GLU A 77 -14.21 19.80 8.16
C GLU A 77 -13.87 21.29 8.34
N GLU A 78 -14.81 22.18 8.04
CA GLU A 78 -14.83 23.53 8.59
C GLU A 78 -16.18 23.75 9.30
N LEU A 79 -16.03 24.27 10.51
CA LEU A 79 -16.95 24.34 11.64
C LEU A 79 -18.12 25.33 11.39
N PRO A 80 -19.30 25.18 12.02
CA PRO A 80 -20.37 26.17 11.94
C PRO A 80 -20.01 27.46 12.70
N ASP A 81 -19.96 28.59 11.99
CA ASP A 81 -19.82 29.92 12.60
C ASP A 81 -21.19 30.41 13.11
N GLN A 82 -21.46 30.13 14.38
CA GLN A 82 -22.57 30.69 15.13
C GLN A 82 -21.99 31.67 16.18
N ALA A 83 -21.94 32.95 15.86
CA ALA A 83 -21.77 34.01 16.84
C ALA A 83 -22.79 35.13 16.60
N ALA A 84 -23.79 35.16 17.47
CA ALA A 84 -24.67 36.30 17.68
C ALA A 84 -23.89 37.46 18.33
N ALA A 85 -24.22 38.70 17.97
CA ALA A 85 -24.16 39.84 18.88
C ALA A 85 -24.93 41.06 18.32
N ASP A 86 -25.76 41.64 19.18
CA ASP A 86 -26.54 42.88 19.05
C ASP A 86 -25.76 44.10 18.54
N SER A 87 -26.43 44.95 17.74
CA SER A 87 -26.75 46.36 18.06
C SER A 87 -27.61 47.01 16.98
#